data_AF-A0A953U4A5-F1
#
_entry.id   AF-A0A953U4A5-F1
#
_cell.length_a   1.000
_cell.length_b   1.000
_cell.length_c   1.000
_cell.angle_alpha   90.00
_cell.angle_beta   90.00
_cell.angle_gamma   90.00
#
_symmetry.space_group_name_H-M   'P 1'
#
loop_
_entity.id
_entity.type
_entity.pdbx_description
1 polymer ?
#
loop_
_entity_poly.entity_id
_entity_poly.type
_entity_poly.pdbx_seq_one_letter_code
_entity_poly.pdbx_strand_id
1 'polypeptide(L)'
;MKKPVLIGILLFAALIGLIVYSSIGTSANRVEVCMQYDGRVACRTAAGSTKDFALRAATSNACAQIASGVTDTIKCEHADPVRVTWK
;
A
#
# COMPACT_ATOMS: atom_id res chain seq x y z
N MET A 1 -40.44 -3.69 -15.42
CA MET A 1 -39.06 -4.14 -15.73
C MET A 1 -39.09 -5.59 -16.17
N LYS A 2 -38.44 -5.94 -17.29
CA LYS A 2 -38.40 -7.34 -17.76
C LYS A 2 -37.56 -8.18 -16.77
N LYS A 3 -38.00 -9.40 -16.45
CA LYS A 3 -37.29 -10.34 -15.56
C LYS A 3 -35.76 -10.42 -15.78
N PRO A 4 -35.22 -10.46 -17.02
CA PRO A 4 -33.77 -10.45 -17.24
C PRO A 4 -33.06 -9.17 -16.76
N VAL A 5 -33.73 -8.01 -16.82
CA VAL A 5 -33.16 -6.73 -16.35
C VAL A 5 -33.02 -6.73 -14.83
N LEU A 6 -33.98 -7.30 -14.10
CA LEU A 6 -33.91 -7.46 -12.64
C LEU A 6 -32.75 -8.37 -12.22
N ILE A 7 -32.56 -9.49 -12.91
CA ILE A 7 -31.45 -10.41 -12.66
C ILE A 7 -30.10 -9.73 -12.91
N GLY A 8 -29.99 -8.97 -14.01
CA GLY A 8 -28.78 -8.21 -14.32
C GLY A 8 -28.42 -7.18 -13.25
N ILE A 9 -29.42 -6.42 -12.76
CA ILE A 9 -29.22 -5.44 -11.69
C ILE A 9 -28.78 -6.12 -10.39
N LEU A 10 -29.39 -7.26 -10.03
CA LEU A 10 -29.04 -8.02 -8.83
C LEU A 10 -27.59 -8.53 -8.87
N LEU A 11 -27.17 -9.11 -10.00
CA LEU A 11 -25.79 -9.57 -10.17
C LEU A 11 -24.79 -8.42 -10.11
N PHE A 12 -25.11 -7.30 -10.75
CA PHE A 12 -24.25 -6.12 -10.74
C PHE A 12 -24.11 -5.54 -9.33
N ALA A 13 -25.21 -5.41 -8.59
CA ALA A 13 -25.21 -4.95 -7.21
C ALA A 13 -24.42 -5.91 -6.30
N ALA A 14 -24.55 -7.23 -6.49
CA ALA A 14 -23.80 -8.23 -5.75
C ALA A 14 -22.29 -8.14 -6.03
N LEU A 15 -21.88 -7.94 -7.28
CA LEU A 15 -20.49 -7.76 -7.65
C LEU A 15 -19.89 -6.49 -7.03
N ILE A 16 -20.61 -5.36 -7.06
CA ILE A 16 -20.17 -4.13 -6.38
C ILE A 16 -20.05 -4.36 -4.88
N GLY A 17 -21.02 -5.02 -4.26
CA GLY A 17 -20.97 -5.37 -2.84
C GLY A 17 -19.73 -6.19 -2.47
N LEU A 18 -19.38 -7.18 -3.30
CA LEU A 18 -18.18 -8.02 -3.12
C LEU A 18 -16.88 -7.21 -3.22
N ILE A 19 -16.79 -6.31 -4.20
CA ILE A 19 -15.61 -5.45 -4.39
C ILE A 19 -15.42 -4.50 -3.20
N VAL A 20 -16.50 -3.90 -2.72
CA VAL A 20 -16.44 -3.00 -1.55
C VAL A 20 -16.03 -3.80 -0.31
N TYR A 21 -16.64 -4.96 -0.08
CA TYR A 21 -16.31 -5.81 1.06
C TYR A 21 -14.85 -6.27 1.05
N SER A 22 -14.33 -6.67 -0.12
CA SER A 22 -12.92 -7.08 -0.24
C SER A 22 -11.93 -5.93 -0.05
N SER A 23 -12.33 -4.71 -0.42
CA SER A 23 -11.50 -3.50 -0.27
C SER A 23 -11.40 -3.02 1.18
N ILE A 24 -12.41 -3.27 2.02
CA ILE A 24 -12.42 -2.84 3.43
C ILE A 24 -11.40 -3.64 4.27
N GLY A 25 -11.06 -4.88 3.87
CA GLY A 25 -10.09 -5.71 4.59
C GLY A 25 -8.62 -5.35 4.37
N THR A 26 -8.30 -4.51 3.37
CA THR A 26 -6.90 -4.23 2.97
C THR A 26 -6.20 -3.18 3.85
N SER A 27 -6.91 -2.56 4.79
CA SER A 27 -6.41 -1.45 5.62
C SER A 27 -5.90 -1.83 7.01
N ALA A 28 -5.85 -3.12 7.36
CA ALA A 28 -5.60 -3.55 8.74
C ALA A 28 -4.27 -3.07 9.34
N ASN A 29 -3.23 -2.87 8.52
CA ASN A 29 -1.93 -2.37 8.99
C ASN A 29 -1.45 -1.27 8.05
N ARG A 30 -1.78 -0.02 8.35
CA ARG A 30 -1.29 1.14 7.60
C ARG A 30 -0.10 1.77 8.32
N VAL A 31 0.97 2.03 7.58
CA VAL A 31 2.19 2.62 8.12
C VAL A 31 2.78 3.63 7.14
N GLU A 32 3.23 4.74 7.68
CA GLU A 32 4.02 5.74 6.99
C GLU A 32 5.47 5.61 7.42
N VAL A 33 6.35 5.41 6.44
CA VAL A 33 7.80 5.29 6.65
C VAL A 33 8.49 6.41 5.90
N CYS A 34 9.35 7.13 6.59
CA CYS A 34 10.24 8.11 6.00
C CYS A 34 11.66 7.55 5.95
N MET A 35 12.25 7.57 4.75
CA MET A 35 13.62 7.16 4.50
C MET A 35 14.46 8.38 4.13
N GLN A 36 15.74 8.35 4.53
CA GLN A 36 16.74 9.32 4.10
C GLN A 36 17.87 8.57 3.39
N TYR A 37 18.24 9.03 2.20
CA TYR A 37 19.35 8.47 1.43
C TYR A 37 19.97 9.55 0.56
N ASP A 38 21.30 9.65 0.56
CA ASP A 38 22.07 10.60 -0.25
C ASP A 38 21.57 12.06 -0.18
N GLY A 39 21.31 12.54 1.05
CA GLY A 39 20.79 13.88 1.30
C GLY A 39 19.32 14.11 0.91
N ARG A 40 18.64 13.09 0.37
CA ARG A 40 17.21 13.13 -0.01
C ARG A 40 16.37 12.44 1.04
N VAL A 41 15.14 12.92 1.22
CA VAL A 41 14.16 12.33 2.15
C VAL A 41 12.86 12.09 1.40
N ALA A 42 12.28 10.91 1.57
CA ALA A 42 10.92 10.62 1.11
C ALA A 42 10.14 9.85 2.16
N CYS A 43 8.87 10.21 2.31
CA CYS A 43 7.91 9.54 3.16
C CYS A 43 6.87 8.83 2.30
N ARG A 44 6.62 7.55 2.55
CA ARG A 44 5.61 6.77 1.84
C ARG A 44 4.75 6.01 2.81
N THR A 45 3.46 5.97 2.49
CA THR A 45 2.48 5.18 3.23
C THR A 45 2.18 3.90 2.46
N ALA A 46 2.20 2.77 3.16
CA ALA A 46 1.72 1.51 2.64
C ALA A 46 0.75 0.85 3.63
N ALA A 47 -0.10 -0.02 3.10
CA ALA A 47 -0.98 -0.87 3.89
C ALA A 47 -0.70 -2.33 3.55
N GLY A 48 -0.84 -3.21 4.54
CA GLY A 48 -0.47 -4.61 4.41
C GLY A 48 -1.35 -5.54 5.23
N SER A 49 -1.39 -6.80 4.82
CA SER A 49 -2.00 -7.90 5.59
C SER A 49 -1.28 -8.13 6.93
N THR A 50 0.01 -7.80 7.01
CA THR A 50 0.82 -7.84 8.24
C THR A 50 1.58 -6.53 8.43
N LYS A 51 1.96 -6.23 9.67
CA LYS A 51 2.81 -5.08 9.99
C LYS A 51 4.14 -5.14 9.22
N ASP A 52 4.84 -6.28 9.26
CA ASP A 52 6.13 -6.41 8.57
C ASP A 52 6.03 -6.21 7.05
N PHE A 53 4.94 -6.67 6.44
CA PHE A 53 4.69 -6.43 5.02
C PHE A 53 4.43 -4.96 4.75
N ALA A 54 3.57 -4.31 5.55
CA ALA A 54 3.27 -2.89 5.41
C ALA A 54 4.54 -2.04 5.59
N LEU A 55 5.37 -2.36 6.59
CA LEU A 55 6.61 -1.66 6.87
C LEU A 55 7.59 -1.79 5.70
N ARG A 56 7.86 -3.02 5.25
CA ARG A 56 8.75 -3.27 4.10
C ARG A 56 8.25 -2.62 2.82
N ALA A 57 6.94 -2.68 2.56
CA ALA A 57 6.34 -2.04 1.40
C ALA A 57 6.49 -0.51 1.45
N ALA A 58 6.27 0.11 2.62
CA ALA A 58 6.47 1.55 2.79
C ALA A 58 7.94 1.95 2.62
N THR A 59 8.87 1.20 3.21
CA THR A 59 10.32 1.39 3.06
C THR A 59 10.76 1.29 1.61
N SER A 60 10.39 0.21 0.92
CA SER A 60 10.77 -0.02 -0.48
C SER A 60 10.20 1.07 -1.39
N ASN A 61 8.95 1.48 -1.19
CA ASN A 61 8.33 2.59 -1.93
C ASN A 61 9.06 3.92 -1.71
N ALA A 62 9.52 4.19 -0.48
CA ALA A 62 10.26 5.41 -0.16
C ALA A 62 11.64 5.38 -0.82
N CYS A 63 12.35 4.25 -0.73
CA CYS A 63 13.68 4.08 -1.34
C CYS A 63 13.64 4.13 -2.86
N ALA A 64 12.65 3.50 -3.50
CA ALA A 64 12.46 3.57 -4.94
C ALA A 64 12.25 5.01 -5.46
N GLN A 65 11.83 5.94 -4.62
CA GLN A 65 11.64 7.35 -4.99
C GLN A 65 12.93 8.18 -4.86
N ILE A 66 13.81 7.86 -3.90
CA ILE A 66 14.99 8.69 -3.59
C ILE A 66 16.31 8.08 -4.06
N ALA A 67 16.39 6.76 -4.17
CA ALA A 67 17.56 6.05 -4.63
C ALA A 67 17.64 5.98 -6.16
N SER A 68 18.85 6.00 -6.71
CA SER A 68 19.09 5.94 -8.15
C SER A 68 19.69 4.60 -8.54
N GLY A 69 18.86 3.74 -9.14
CA GLY A 69 19.28 2.40 -9.56
C GLY A 69 19.25 1.35 -8.43
N VAL A 70 19.52 0.09 -8.80
CA VAL A 70 19.30 -1.06 -7.93
C VAL A 70 20.23 -1.05 -6.72
N THR A 71 21.51 -0.74 -6.92
CA THR A 71 22.51 -0.72 -5.84
C THR A 71 22.16 0.29 -4.74
N ASP A 72 21.76 1.50 -5.12
CA ASP A 72 21.38 2.53 -4.17
C ASP A 72 20.05 2.22 -3.49
N THR A 73 19.12 1.59 -4.22
CA THR A 73 17.84 1.16 -3.64
C THR A 73 18.07 0.13 -2.54
N ILE A 74 18.92 -0.87 -2.80
CA ILE A 74 19.30 -1.88 -1.79
C ILE A 74 20.00 -1.24 -0.58
N LYS A 75 20.89 -0.26 -0.79
CA LYS A 75 21.54 0.44 0.32
C LYS A 75 20.54 1.24 1.16
N CYS A 76 19.62 1.94 0.51
CA CYS A 76 18.55 2.68 1.18
C CYS A 76 17.64 1.75 1.99
N GLU A 77 17.25 0.60 1.42
CA GLU A 77 16.37 -0.37 2.10
C GLU A 77 17.01 -1.02 3.32
N HIS A 78 18.35 -1.08 3.38
CA HIS A 78 19.09 -1.54 4.55
C HIS A 78 19.42 -0.45 5.57
N ALA A 79 19.13 0.82 5.28
CA ALA A 79 19.29 1.90 6.24
C ALA A 79 18.10 1.95 7.22
N ASP A 80 18.34 2.48 8.42
CA ASP A 80 17.28 2.66 9.39
C ASP A 80 16.34 3.81 8.97
N PRO A 81 15.01 3.65 9.09
CA PRO A 81 14.07 4.72 8.79
C PRO A 81 14.23 5.90 9.75
N VAL A 82 14.15 7.12 9.21
CA VAL A 82 14.16 8.33 10.06
C VAL A 82 12.87 8.49 10.86
N ARG A 83 11.77 7.89 10.38
CA ARG A 83 10.47 7.92 11.06
C ARG A 83 9.59 6.76 10.60
N VAL A 84 8.94 6.12 11.57
CA VAL A 84 7.89 5.13 11.33
C VAL A 84 6.65 5.56 12.11
N THR A 85 5.51 5.67 11.44
CA THR A 85 4.25 6.08 12.06
C THR A 85 3.13 5.13 11.62
N TRP A 86 2.61 4.36 12.59
CA TRP A 86 1.46 3.49 12.39
C TRP A 86 0.17 4.30 12.50
N LYS A 87 -0.76 4.09 11.56
CA LYS A 87 -2.05 4.79 11.48
C LYS A 87 -3.20 3.79 11.37
#